data_AF-A0A8J4BU15-F1
#
_entry.id   AF-A0A8J4BU15-F1
#
_cell.length_a   1.000
_cell.length_b   1.000
_cell.length_c   1.000
_cell.angle_alpha   90.00
_cell.angle_beta   90.00
_cell.angle_gamma   90.00
#
_symmetry.space_group_name_H-M   'P 1'
#
loop_
_entity.id
_entity.type
_entity.pdbx_description
1 polymer ?
#
loop_
_entity_poly.entity_id
_entity_poly.type
_entity_poly.pdbx_seq_one_letter_code
_entity_poly.pdbx_strand_id
1 'polypeptide(L)'
;MEMVVPPPGAVLPGGAMPFDAGSSTSPYSHHPQHVPNRSADSSLRFGQGLHSEQAAPVDLGSTGGSGAAGMLLPGRRFAAVGVRSSRGGRLHVNGKELRPSYRNLVIFMVPLLLWEVTLIVMGAVSYMRLEGMQGPLASLNMASHVIYRYTRVRAMALLLVSSERGSSDLAFYRGALRNELTNLQSEYDTLMYGGLSITQAGKVFQKPVPASTFESSSFSNNFFRQERCFRWDQSKCYTPDSPYYEVTHHGLDVMLRRIISEMQLLAADDDNDATYNGTRYTTMYMVGTKDLYEGLQSSAQLFVDFSIARYNSIKLLQTILLVVTIIFFLSYALLLLRPYTAAVEREAMRLAGLMSHVPAEMDVTAHVRQVLRAYVRHVMRQKARGNGTG
;
A
#
# COMPACT_ATOMS: atom_id res chain seq x y z
N MET A 1 41.07 4.29 -31.88
CA MET A 1 40.45 4.82 -30.65
C MET A 1 38.96 4.59 -30.77
N GLU A 2 38.51 3.42 -30.35
CA GLU A 2 37.09 3.06 -30.32
C GLU A 2 36.49 3.50 -28.98
N MET A 3 35.45 4.33 -29.03
CA MET A 3 34.65 4.70 -27.87
C MET A 3 33.76 3.51 -27.49
N VAL A 4 34.06 2.91 -26.34
CA VAL A 4 33.20 1.89 -25.71
C VAL A 4 32.01 2.61 -25.08
N VAL A 5 30.82 2.32 -25.60
CA VAL A 5 29.54 2.75 -25.03
C VAL A 5 29.25 1.89 -23.79
N PRO A 6 28.97 2.48 -22.61
CA PRO A 6 28.67 1.71 -21.40
C PRO A 6 27.29 1.01 -21.51
N PRO A 7 27.11 -0.16 -20.86
CA PRO A 7 25.86 -0.90 -20.90
C PRO A 7 24.71 -0.15 -20.22
N PRO A 8 23.46 -0.33 -20.69
CA PRO A 8 22.28 0.27 -20.07
C PRO A 8 22.03 -0.38 -18.71
N GLY A 9 22.26 0.39 -17.64
CA GLY A 9 22.13 -0.09 -16.25
C GLY A 9 23.04 0.59 -15.23
N ALA A 10 23.89 1.54 -15.64
CA ALA A 10 24.69 2.34 -14.71
C ALA A 10 23.78 3.23 -13.84
N VAL A 11 23.52 2.78 -12.61
CA VAL A 11 22.95 3.59 -11.54
C VAL A 11 23.92 4.74 -11.27
N LEU A 12 23.45 5.97 -11.41
CA LEU A 12 24.20 7.18 -11.11
C LEU A 12 24.69 7.15 -9.65
N PRO A 13 26.00 7.30 -9.37
CA PRO A 13 26.46 7.58 -8.03
C PRO A 13 26.27 9.08 -7.78
N GLY A 14 25.58 9.44 -6.69
CA GLY A 14 25.71 10.78 -6.11
C GLY A 14 24.48 11.66 -6.17
N GLY A 15 23.53 11.41 -5.27
CA GLY A 15 22.83 12.49 -4.58
C GLY A 15 23.59 12.79 -3.29
N ALA A 16 24.59 13.66 -3.34
CA ALA A 16 25.16 14.25 -2.13
C ALA A 16 24.07 15.10 -1.47
N MET A 17 23.57 14.65 -0.32
CA MET A 17 22.72 15.48 0.53
C MET A 17 23.56 16.68 1.00
N PRO A 18 23.08 17.93 0.86
CA PRO A 18 23.78 19.09 1.41
C PRO A 18 23.76 18.97 2.93
N PHE A 19 24.96 18.91 3.51
CA PHE A 19 25.18 19.02 4.94
C PHE A 19 25.06 20.51 5.29
N ASP A 20 23.91 20.94 5.80
CA ASP A 20 23.78 22.24 6.45
C ASP A 20 24.58 22.21 7.76
N ALA A 21 25.83 22.68 7.68
CA ALA A 21 26.62 23.03 8.85
C ALA A 21 26.11 24.37 9.43
N GLY A 22 24.91 24.33 10.02
CA GLY A 22 24.38 25.42 10.83
C GLY A 22 24.99 25.37 12.23
N SER A 23 25.89 26.31 12.51
CA SER A 23 26.44 26.58 13.83
C SER A 23 25.33 26.92 14.82
N SER A 24 25.15 26.05 15.82
CA SER A 24 24.30 26.30 16.99
C SER A 24 25.11 25.99 18.24
N THR A 25 25.86 26.99 18.67
CA THR A 25 26.36 27.11 20.04
C THR A 25 25.17 27.29 20.98
N SER A 26 24.88 26.29 21.81
CA SER A 26 24.17 26.53 23.08
C SER A 26 24.56 25.46 24.11
N PRO A 27 24.91 25.87 25.35
CA PRO A 27 25.30 24.95 26.41
C PRO A 27 24.06 24.52 27.19
N TYR A 28 23.85 23.21 27.36
CA TYR A 28 22.86 22.72 28.32
C TYR A 28 23.53 21.85 29.38
N SER A 29 23.48 22.40 30.59
CA SER A 29 23.73 21.73 31.86
C SER A 29 22.69 20.64 32.09
N HIS A 30 23.17 19.48 32.53
CA HIS A 30 22.35 18.38 33.00
C HIS A 30 21.67 18.71 34.33
N HIS A 31 20.34 18.62 34.37
CA HIS A 31 19.60 18.37 35.61
C HIS A 31 18.61 17.22 35.37
N PRO A 32 18.58 16.18 36.22
CA PRO A 32 17.69 15.04 36.03
C PRO A 32 16.33 15.34 36.66
N GLN A 33 15.28 15.44 35.85
CA GLN A 33 13.91 15.39 36.36
C GLN A 33 13.32 14.00 36.19
N HIS A 34 12.99 13.44 37.35
CA HIS A 34 12.18 12.26 37.58
C HIS A 34 10.79 12.48 36.97
N VAL A 35 10.36 11.62 36.03
CA VAL A 35 8.99 11.60 35.50
C VAL A 35 8.29 10.35 36.03
N PRO A 36 7.10 10.47 36.66
CA PRO A 36 6.37 9.32 37.18
C PRO A 36 5.57 8.62 36.08
N ASN A 37 5.46 7.30 36.22
CA ASN A 37 4.59 6.41 35.46
C ASN A 37 3.18 6.98 35.27
N ARG A 38 2.77 7.17 34.01
CA ARG A 38 1.36 7.38 33.66
C ARG A 38 0.90 6.27 32.73
N SER A 39 0.03 5.44 33.29
CA SER A 39 -0.75 4.39 32.64
C SER A 39 -1.41 4.86 31.35
N ALA A 40 -1.11 4.19 30.25
CA ALA A 40 -1.75 4.40 28.96
C ALA A 40 -3.11 3.68 28.95
N ASP A 41 -4.17 4.49 29.04
CA ASP A 41 -5.54 4.04 28.79
C ASP A 41 -5.77 3.83 27.29
N SER A 42 -6.42 2.71 27.00
CA SER A 42 -6.83 2.26 25.68
C SER A 42 -8.15 2.93 25.29
N SER A 43 -8.13 3.86 24.32
CA SER A 43 -9.34 4.20 23.54
C SER A 43 -9.00 4.85 22.20
N LEU A 44 -8.67 4.02 21.21
CA LEU A 44 -8.67 4.40 19.80
C LEU A 44 -10.12 4.56 19.32
N ARG A 45 -10.63 5.80 19.33
CA ARG A 45 -11.80 6.21 18.53
C ARG A 45 -11.32 6.49 17.10
N PHE A 46 -11.61 5.55 16.19
CA PHE A 46 -11.57 5.82 14.74
C PHE A 46 -12.79 6.67 14.38
N GLY A 47 -12.55 7.96 14.14
CA GLY A 47 -13.54 8.88 13.61
C GLY A 47 -13.83 8.58 12.13
N GLN A 48 -15.06 8.16 11.86
CA GLN A 48 -15.67 8.13 10.53
C GLN A 48 -15.84 9.57 10.02
N GLY A 49 -15.09 9.94 8.99
CA GLY A 49 -15.35 11.12 8.17
C GLY A 49 -16.02 10.71 6.86
N LEU A 50 -17.33 10.44 6.91
CA LEU A 50 -18.17 10.34 5.72
C LEU A 50 -18.48 11.78 5.25
N HIS A 51 -17.89 12.17 4.13
CA HIS A 51 -18.31 13.35 3.39
C HIS A 51 -19.76 13.14 2.92
N SER A 52 -20.66 13.84 3.59
CA SER A 52 -22.06 14.01 3.21
C SER A 52 -22.12 15.08 2.13
N GLU A 53 -22.12 14.68 0.85
CA GLU A 53 -22.41 15.59 -0.25
C GLU A 53 -23.93 15.82 -0.28
N GLN A 54 -24.32 17.05 0.09
CA GLN A 54 -25.68 17.55 0.15
C GLN A 54 -26.27 17.65 -1.27
N ALA A 55 -27.19 16.75 -1.60
CA ALA A 55 -28.11 16.95 -2.71
C ALA A 55 -29.14 18.02 -2.32
N ALA A 56 -29.17 19.11 -3.08
CA ALA A 56 -30.11 20.20 -2.94
C ALA A 56 -31.57 19.75 -3.17
N PRO A 57 -32.57 20.30 -2.45
CA PRO A 57 -33.97 20.08 -2.76
C PRO A 57 -34.35 20.86 -4.03
N VAL A 58 -34.88 20.13 -5.01
CA VAL A 58 -35.52 20.70 -6.20
C VAL A 58 -36.86 21.30 -5.78
N ASP A 59 -36.92 22.62 -5.85
CA ASP A 59 -38.11 23.45 -5.61
C ASP A 59 -39.05 23.34 -6.82
N LEU A 60 -40.13 22.56 -6.67
CA LEU A 60 -41.16 22.38 -7.69
C LEU A 60 -42.26 23.40 -7.45
N GLY A 61 -42.23 24.43 -8.28
CA GLY A 61 -43.12 25.59 -8.26
C GLY A 61 -44.60 25.26 -8.08
N SER A 62 -45.16 25.92 -7.08
CA SER A 62 -46.58 26.16 -6.88
C SER A 62 -47.02 27.34 -7.76
N THR A 63 -47.74 27.06 -8.84
CA THR A 63 -48.72 27.97 -9.47
C THR A 63 -49.96 27.12 -9.74
N GLY A 64 -51.11 27.41 -9.15
CA GLY A 64 -51.87 28.64 -9.34
C GLY A 64 -53.05 28.26 -10.24
N GLY A 65 -54.22 28.05 -9.64
CA GLY A 65 -55.39 27.52 -10.32
C GLY A 65 -56.01 28.46 -11.35
N SER A 66 -56.82 27.89 -12.22
CA SER A 66 -58.02 28.54 -12.77
C SER A 66 -58.98 27.45 -13.22
N GLY A 67 -60.22 27.54 -12.72
CA GLY A 67 -61.28 26.61 -13.01
C GLY A 67 -61.75 26.70 -14.45
N ALA A 68 -62.08 25.54 -15.01
CA ALA A 68 -63.01 25.43 -16.11
C ALA A 68 -63.96 24.28 -15.76
N ALA A 69 -65.20 24.65 -15.44
CA ALA A 69 -66.31 23.74 -15.26
C ALA A 69 -66.61 23.08 -16.62
N GLY A 70 -66.08 21.87 -16.81
CA GLY A 70 -66.36 20.99 -17.94
C GLY A 70 -67.54 20.08 -17.62
N MET A 71 -68.69 20.46 -18.17
CA MET A 71 -69.96 19.76 -18.34
C MET A 71 -69.86 18.21 -18.32
N LEU A 72 -70.58 17.60 -17.38
CA LEU A 72 -70.80 16.15 -17.28
C LEU A 72 -71.77 15.70 -18.39
N LEU A 73 -71.24 15.09 -19.44
CA LEU A 73 -72.03 14.28 -20.38
C LEU A 73 -72.39 12.95 -19.70
N PRO A 74 -73.70 12.61 -19.60
CA PRO A 74 -74.12 11.32 -19.08
C PRO A 74 -74.10 10.29 -20.22
N GLY A 75 -73.57 9.11 -19.93
CA GLY A 75 -73.95 7.91 -20.67
C GLY A 75 -72.91 7.37 -21.65
N ARG A 76 -71.95 6.61 -21.11
CA ARG A 76 -71.73 5.24 -21.56
C ARG A 76 -71.01 4.47 -20.46
N ARG A 77 -71.68 3.46 -19.92
CA ARG A 77 -71.09 2.48 -19.00
C ARG A 77 -70.06 1.68 -19.79
N PHE A 78 -68.85 2.21 -19.93
CA PHE A 78 -67.72 1.43 -20.39
C PHE A 78 -67.44 0.37 -19.32
N ALA A 79 -67.45 -0.89 -19.75
CA ALA A 79 -67.16 -2.03 -18.90
C ALA A 79 -65.80 -1.80 -18.22
N ALA A 80 -65.84 -1.45 -16.93
CA ALA A 80 -64.65 -1.26 -16.13
C ALA A 80 -63.92 -2.60 -16.08
N VAL A 81 -62.73 -2.66 -16.68
CA VAL A 81 -61.82 -3.80 -16.57
C VAL A 81 -61.49 -3.96 -15.08
N GLY A 82 -62.19 -4.91 -14.44
CA GLY A 82 -62.10 -5.13 -13.01
C GLY A 82 -60.77 -5.76 -12.65
N VAL A 83 -59.80 -4.96 -12.21
CA VAL A 83 -58.60 -5.46 -11.54
C VAL A 83 -59.01 -5.99 -10.16
N ARG A 84 -59.39 -7.27 -10.11
CA ARG A 84 -59.65 -7.96 -8.84
C ARG A 84 -58.33 -8.42 -8.24
N SER A 85 -57.90 -7.70 -7.21
CA SER A 85 -56.86 -8.18 -6.30
C SER A 85 -57.38 -9.43 -5.58
N SER A 86 -56.88 -10.61 -5.98
CA SER A 86 -57.18 -11.86 -5.28
C SER A 86 -56.48 -11.84 -3.92
N ARG A 87 -57.11 -12.44 -2.91
CA ARG A 87 -56.75 -12.39 -1.47
C ARG A 87 -55.39 -13.05 -1.11
N GLY A 88 -54.50 -13.25 -2.08
CA GLY A 88 -53.15 -13.81 -1.94
C GLY A 88 -52.04 -13.03 -2.65
N GLY A 89 -52.25 -11.73 -2.93
CA GLY A 89 -51.21 -10.85 -3.50
C GLY A 89 -50.89 -11.08 -4.98
N ARG A 90 -51.60 -12.01 -5.65
CA ARG A 90 -51.42 -12.33 -7.07
C ARG A 90 -52.27 -11.41 -7.93
N LEU A 91 -51.61 -10.55 -8.71
CA LEU A 91 -52.27 -9.63 -9.63
C LEU A 91 -52.79 -10.40 -10.84
N HIS A 92 -54.11 -10.43 -11.01
CA HIS A 92 -54.76 -11.00 -12.19
C HIS A 92 -55.27 -9.84 -13.04
N VAL A 93 -54.84 -9.78 -14.30
CA VAL A 93 -55.33 -8.80 -15.29
C VAL A 93 -55.97 -9.59 -16.42
N ASN A 94 -57.27 -9.35 -16.68
CA ASN A 94 -58.06 -10.09 -17.67
C ASN A 94 -58.03 -11.62 -17.49
N GLY A 95 -58.09 -12.11 -16.24
CA GLY A 95 -58.11 -13.55 -15.93
C GLY A 95 -56.76 -14.27 -16.10
N LYS A 96 -55.70 -13.57 -16.53
CA LYS A 96 -54.33 -14.11 -16.61
C LYS A 96 -53.52 -13.66 -15.39
N GLU A 97 -52.84 -14.60 -14.76
CA GLU A 97 -51.94 -14.36 -13.63
C GLU A 97 -50.61 -13.79 -14.16
N LEU A 98 -50.24 -12.58 -13.74
CA LEU A 98 -48.91 -12.04 -14.02
C LEU A 98 -47.91 -12.70 -13.06
N ARG A 99 -47.22 -13.74 -13.52
CA ARG A 99 -46.12 -14.35 -12.75
C ARG A 99 -44.83 -13.55 -13.00
N PRO A 100 -44.30 -12.83 -11.99
CA PRO A 100 -42.98 -12.23 -12.11
C PRO A 100 -41.95 -13.31 -12.41
N SER A 101 -41.20 -13.15 -13.50
CA SER A 101 -40.12 -14.07 -13.86
C SER A 101 -38.86 -13.74 -13.06
N TYR A 102 -38.80 -14.21 -11.81
CA TYR A 102 -37.60 -14.09 -10.97
C TYR A 102 -36.39 -14.81 -11.58
N ARG A 103 -36.62 -15.83 -12.40
CA ARG A 103 -35.57 -16.64 -13.04
C ARG A 103 -34.65 -15.80 -13.90
N ASN A 104 -35.19 -14.91 -14.74
CA ASN A 104 -34.37 -14.08 -15.62
C ASN A 104 -33.55 -13.08 -14.79
N LEU A 105 -34.15 -12.47 -13.77
CA LEU A 105 -33.44 -11.56 -12.86
C LEU A 105 -32.27 -12.25 -12.16
N VAL A 106 -32.48 -13.46 -11.62
CA VAL A 106 -31.40 -14.23 -10.97
C VAL A 106 -30.29 -14.55 -11.96
N ILE A 107 -30.63 -14.94 -13.20
CA ILE A 107 -29.62 -15.20 -14.25
C ILE A 107 -28.78 -13.95 -14.56
N PHE A 108 -29.34 -12.74 -14.52
CA PHE A 108 -28.57 -11.49 -14.67
C PHE A 108 -27.73 -11.14 -13.43
N MET A 109 -28.24 -11.43 -12.23
CA MET A 109 -27.58 -11.08 -10.97
C MET A 109 -26.42 -12.03 -10.62
N VAL A 110 -26.51 -13.32 -10.97
CA VAL A 110 -25.50 -14.32 -10.59
C VAL A 110 -24.10 -13.98 -11.11
N PRO A 111 -23.89 -13.63 -12.40
CA PRO A 111 -22.58 -13.24 -12.89
C PRO A 111 -22.02 -12.01 -12.17
N LEU A 112 -22.86 -11.02 -11.90
CA LEU A 112 -22.46 -9.81 -11.17
C LEU A 112 -22.04 -10.15 -9.74
N LEU A 113 -22.81 -10.97 -9.02
CA LEU A 113 -22.47 -11.40 -7.67
C LEU A 113 -21.18 -12.23 -7.64
N LEU A 114 -21.00 -13.14 -8.59
CA LEU A 114 -19.78 -13.94 -8.71
C LEU A 114 -18.56 -13.05 -8.99
N TRP A 115 -18.74 -12.01 -9.81
CA TRP A 115 -17.74 -11.00 -10.07
C TRP A 115 -17.35 -10.21 -8.82
N GLU A 116 -18.34 -9.71 -8.06
CA GLU A 116 -18.09 -9.01 -6.79
C GLU A 116 -17.34 -9.89 -5.78
N VAL A 117 -17.73 -11.18 -5.66
CA VAL A 117 -17.01 -12.15 -4.81
C VAL A 117 -15.56 -12.32 -5.29
N THR A 118 -15.35 -12.39 -6.60
CA THR A 118 -14.01 -12.51 -7.19
C THR A 118 -13.14 -11.29 -6.87
N LEU A 119 -13.70 -10.08 -6.96
CA LEU A 119 -13.02 -8.83 -6.58
C LEU A 119 -12.65 -8.81 -5.09
N ILE A 120 -13.55 -9.25 -4.21
CA ILE A 120 -13.28 -9.34 -2.77
C ILE A 120 -12.14 -10.30 -2.48
N VAL A 121 -12.15 -11.50 -3.07
CA VAL A 121 -11.08 -12.50 -2.88
C VAL A 121 -9.74 -11.98 -3.39
N MET A 122 -9.71 -11.39 -4.58
CA MET A 122 -8.47 -10.82 -5.15
C MET A 122 -7.96 -9.61 -4.37
N GLY A 123 -8.87 -8.77 -3.88
CA GLY A 123 -8.56 -7.67 -2.97
C GLY A 123 -7.94 -8.16 -1.66
N ALA A 124 -8.51 -9.21 -1.06
CA ALA A 124 -7.97 -9.83 0.15
C ALA A 124 -6.57 -10.42 -0.09
N VAL A 125 -6.37 -11.17 -1.18
CA VAL A 125 -5.05 -11.72 -1.53
C VAL A 125 -4.04 -10.60 -1.78
N SER A 126 -4.43 -9.53 -2.49
CA SER A 126 -3.57 -8.38 -2.73
C SER A 126 -3.18 -7.67 -1.44
N TYR A 127 -4.14 -7.51 -0.51
CA TYR A 127 -3.91 -6.92 0.80
C TYR A 127 -2.94 -7.75 1.64
N MET A 128 -3.13 -9.07 1.72
CA MET A 128 -2.20 -9.97 2.43
C MET A 128 -0.78 -9.91 1.84
N ARG A 129 -0.65 -9.77 0.52
CA ARG A 129 0.65 -9.60 -0.14
C ARG A 129 1.28 -8.23 0.14
N LEU A 130 0.46 -7.17 0.18
CA LEU A 130 0.90 -5.81 0.48
C LEU A 130 1.36 -5.67 1.94
N GLU A 131 0.68 -6.32 2.89
CA GLU A 131 1.11 -6.37 4.29
C GLU A 131 2.52 -6.98 4.42
N GLY A 132 2.80 -8.02 3.63
CA GLY A 132 4.14 -8.62 3.53
C GLY A 132 5.22 -7.72 2.92
N MET A 133 4.88 -6.59 2.30
CA MET A 133 5.89 -5.66 1.75
C MET A 133 6.55 -4.78 2.81
N GLN A 134 5.96 -4.67 3.99
CA GLN A 134 6.46 -3.78 5.02
C GLN A 134 7.80 -4.27 5.61
N GLY A 135 8.08 -5.58 5.54
CA GLY A 135 9.36 -6.18 5.96
C GLY A 135 10.54 -5.74 5.08
N PRO A 136 10.51 -6.02 3.76
CA PRO A 136 11.57 -5.60 2.83
C PRO A 136 11.88 -4.09 2.87
N LEU A 137 10.85 -3.25 3.04
CA LEU A 137 11.02 -1.80 3.20
C LEU A 137 11.74 -1.44 4.50
N ALA A 138 11.44 -2.13 5.60
CA ALA A 138 12.14 -1.95 6.87
C ALA A 138 13.61 -2.40 6.79
N SER A 139 13.88 -3.52 6.12
CA SER A 139 15.25 -4.01 5.85
C SER A 139 16.04 -3.04 4.97
N LEU A 140 15.42 -2.50 3.91
CA LEU A 140 16.06 -1.50 3.04
C LEU A 140 16.40 -0.21 3.82
N ASN A 141 15.48 0.26 4.66
CA ASN A 141 15.73 1.41 5.53
C ASN A 141 16.87 1.10 6.51
N MET A 142 16.87 -0.08 7.14
CA MET A 142 17.93 -0.49 8.06
C MET A 142 19.29 -0.62 7.35
N ALA A 143 19.35 -1.16 6.14
CA ALA A 143 20.57 -1.22 5.35
C ALA A 143 21.14 0.18 5.05
N SER A 144 20.27 1.14 4.73
CA SER A 144 20.66 2.55 4.53
C SER A 144 21.21 3.17 5.81
N HIS A 145 20.60 2.85 6.95
CA HIS A 145 21.05 3.25 8.29
C HIS A 145 22.45 2.69 8.61
N VAL A 146 22.69 1.40 8.35
CA VAL A 146 24.01 0.77 8.52
C VAL A 146 25.08 1.47 7.67
N ILE A 147 24.79 1.78 6.39
CA ILE A 147 25.72 2.53 5.53
C ILE A 147 26.02 3.91 6.11
N TYR A 148 24.98 4.63 6.55
CA TYR A 148 25.13 5.95 7.16
C TYR A 148 25.93 5.93 8.48
N ARG A 149 25.68 4.95 9.36
CA ARG A 149 26.46 4.79 10.60
C ARG A 149 27.90 4.42 10.31
N TYR A 150 28.10 3.55 9.32
CA TYR A 150 29.42 3.15 8.91
C TYR A 150 30.25 4.34 8.41
N THR A 151 29.68 5.21 7.57
CA THR A 151 30.37 6.42 7.12
C THR A 151 30.67 7.39 8.28
N ARG A 152 29.79 7.48 9.28
CA ARG A 152 30.06 8.25 10.51
C ARG A 152 31.17 7.66 11.36
N VAL A 153 31.21 6.35 11.55
CA VAL A 153 32.31 5.66 12.24
C VAL A 153 33.64 5.96 11.55
N ARG A 154 33.68 5.90 10.21
CA ARG A 154 34.88 6.26 9.43
C ARG A 154 35.30 7.71 9.64
N ALA A 155 34.35 8.64 9.61
CA ALA A 155 34.63 10.05 9.82
C ALA A 155 35.17 10.33 11.24
N MET A 156 34.54 9.74 12.27
CA MET A 156 34.99 9.89 13.66
C MET A 156 36.36 9.24 13.90
N ALA A 157 36.62 8.09 13.27
CA ALA A 157 37.93 7.44 13.31
C ALA A 157 39.00 8.30 12.64
N LEU A 158 38.72 8.91 11.47
CA LEU A 158 39.63 9.83 10.81
C LEU A 158 39.93 11.05 11.68
N LEU A 159 38.89 11.69 12.24
CA LEU A 159 39.05 12.85 13.12
C LEU A 159 39.86 12.50 14.38
N LEU A 160 39.62 11.31 14.96
CA LEU A 160 40.38 10.82 16.11
C LEU A 160 41.87 10.71 15.77
N VAL A 161 42.25 10.06 14.66
CA VAL A 161 43.66 9.85 14.32
C VAL A 161 44.35 11.07 13.71
N SER A 162 43.59 12.06 13.24
CA SER A 162 44.12 13.33 12.71
C SER A 162 44.25 14.43 13.77
N SER A 163 43.65 14.25 14.95
CA SER A 163 43.69 15.24 16.02
C SER A 163 45.09 15.36 16.63
N GLU A 164 45.43 16.56 17.10
CA GLU A 164 46.71 16.80 17.76
C GLU A 164 46.80 16.04 19.10
N ARG A 165 47.96 15.47 19.39
CA ARG A 165 48.21 14.71 20.62
C ARG A 165 48.05 15.61 21.86
N GLY A 166 47.35 15.11 22.88
CA GLY A 166 47.10 15.84 24.11
C GLY A 166 46.00 16.91 24.01
N SER A 167 45.35 17.07 22.84
CA SER A 167 44.19 17.96 22.72
C SER A 167 42.97 17.40 23.45
N SER A 168 42.12 18.29 23.97
CA SER A 168 40.81 17.91 24.53
C SER A 168 39.90 17.23 23.51
N ASP A 169 40.13 17.47 22.22
CA ASP A 169 39.32 16.99 21.11
C ASP A 169 39.46 15.47 20.93
N LEU A 170 40.61 14.88 21.26
CA LEU A 170 40.82 13.43 21.24
C LEU A 170 39.82 12.69 22.14
N ALA A 171 39.62 13.18 23.36
CA ALA A 171 38.68 12.59 24.30
C ALA A 171 37.23 12.67 23.77
N PHE A 172 36.88 13.79 23.13
CA PHE A 172 35.58 13.98 22.50
C PHE A 172 35.37 13.01 21.32
N TYR A 173 36.28 12.95 20.35
CA TYR A 173 36.15 12.07 19.18
C TYR A 173 36.17 10.59 19.57
N ARG A 174 36.93 10.22 20.59
CA ARG A 174 36.92 8.86 21.15
C ARG A 174 35.56 8.49 21.73
N GLY A 175 34.95 9.38 22.51
CA GLY A 175 33.59 9.21 23.03
C GLY A 175 32.56 9.10 21.91
N ALA A 176 32.65 9.98 20.91
CA ALA A 176 31.78 9.96 19.73
C ALA A 176 31.93 8.66 18.92
N LEU A 177 33.16 8.19 18.69
CA LEU A 177 33.45 6.94 17.99
C LEU A 177 32.84 5.73 18.72
N ARG A 178 32.98 5.64 20.05
CA ARG A 178 32.36 4.55 20.84
C ARG A 178 30.84 4.54 20.74
N ASN A 179 30.21 5.72 20.78
CA ASN A 179 28.76 5.85 20.63
C ASN A 179 28.31 5.42 19.22
N GLU A 180 29.00 5.86 18.18
CA GLU A 180 28.68 5.45 16.80
C GLU A 180 28.93 3.96 16.56
N LEU A 181 29.96 3.36 17.17
CA LEU A 181 30.21 1.92 17.09
C LEU A 181 29.10 1.10 17.75
N THR A 182 28.63 1.53 18.93
CA THR A 182 27.51 0.87 19.62
C THR A 182 26.24 0.92 18.78
N ASN A 183 25.96 2.08 18.17
CA ASN A 183 24.83 2.26 17.27
C ASN A 183 24.97 1.41 15.99
N LEU A 184 26.15 1.42 15.35
CA LEU A 184 26.43 0.63 14.16
C LEU A 184 26.26 -0.86 14.42
N GLN A 185 26.79 -1.36 15.54
CA GLN A 185 26.66 -2.76 15.92
C GLN A 185 25.19 -3.13 16.13
N SER A 186 24.43 -2.32 16.88
CA SER A 186 23.00 -2.57 17.09
C SER A 186 22.18 -2.55 15.80
N GLU A 187 22.39 -1.57 14.93
CA GLU A 187 21.70 -1.48 13.63
C GLU A 187 22.09 -2.64 12.71
N TYR A 188 23.37 -3.05 12.73
CA TYR A 188 23.83 -4.18 11.94
C TYR A 188 23.28 -5.51 12.43
N ASP A 189 23.32 -5.77 13.74
CA ASP A 189 22.73 -6.99 14.31
C ASP A 189 21.21 -7.04 14.04
N THR A 190 20.53 -5.88 14.09
CA THR A 190 19.11 -5.78 13.72
C THR A 190 18.88 -6.06 12.23
N LEU A 191 19.74 -5.58 11.35
CA LEU A 191 19.67 -5.90 9.91
C LEU A 191 19.80 -7.42 9.69
N MET A 192 20.77 -8.04 10.36
CA MET A 192 21.12 -9.44 10.16
C MET A 192 20.09 -10.40 10.74
N TYR A 193 19.71 -10.18 12.00
CA TYR A 193 18.91 -11.12 12.80
C TYR A 193 17.49 -10.64 13.08
N GLY A 194 17.15 -9.43 12.63
CA GLY A 194 15.86 -8.80 12.86
C GLY A 194 15.75 -8.15 14.24
N GLY A 195 14.60 -7.52 14.49
CA GLY A 195 14.28 -6.84 15.75
C GLY A 195 14.19 -5.32 15.63
N LEU A 196 14.46 -4.62 16.72
CA LEU A 196 14.46 -3.16 16.81
C LEU A 196 15.84 -2.67 17.21
N SER A 197 16.42 -1.75 16.44
CA SER A 197 17.70 -1.15 16.81
C SER A 197 17.52 -0.12 17.93
N ILE A 198 18.60 0.12 18.69
CA ILE A 198 18.62 1.15 19.75
C ILE A 198 18.25 2.53 19.18
N THR A 199 18.65 2.81 17.94
CA THR A 199 18.42 4.09 17.27
C THR A 199 16.98 4.28 16.77
N GLN A 200 16.22 3.19 16.62
CA GLN A 200 14.80 3.21 16.25
C GLN A 200 13.87 3.23 17.47
N ALA A 201 14.36 2.84 18.65
CA ALA A 201 13.59 2.89 19.88
C ALA A 201 13.07 4.33 20.15
N GLY A 202 11.75 4.47 20.33
CA GLY A 202 11.13 5.77 20.59
C GLY A 202 10.97 6.68 19.36
N LYS A 203 11.27 6.22 18.14
CA LYS A 203 11.01 6.98 16.90
C LYS A 203 9.59 6.76 16.39
N VAL A 204 9.15 7.54 15.38
CA VAL A 204 7.83 7.36 14.74
C VAL A 204 7.76 6.05 13.97
N PHE A 205 8.90 5.60 13.41
CA PHE A 205 9.02 4.35 12.69
C PHE A 205 9.69 3.28 13.57
N GLN A 206 8.87 2.48 14.28
CA GLN A 206 9.32 1.37 15.14
C GLN A 206 8.93 0.02 14.53
N LYS A 207 9.05 -0.13 13.21
CA LYS A 207 8.72 -1.40 12.60
C LYS A 207 9.88 -2.38 12.85
N PRO A 208 9.61 -3.56 13.46
CA PRO A 208 10.65 -4.56 13.61
C PRO A 208 11.14 -4.99 12.23
N VAL A 209 12.45 -4.98 12.06
CA VAL A 209 13.11 -5.46 10.84
C VAL A 209 13.06 -6.98 10.88
N PRO A 210 12.70 -7.66 9.77
CA PRO A 210 12.83 -9.11 9.70
C PRO A 210 14.30 -9.52 9.63
N ALA A 211 14.59 -10.81 9.86
CA ALA A 211 15.96 -11.33 9.78
C ALA A 211 16.43 -11.38 8.31
N SER A 212 16.92 -10.25 7.82
CA SER A 212 17.13 -9.98 6.39
C SER A 212 18.07 -10.96 5.71
N THR A 213 19.06 -11.49 6.44
CA THR A 213 20.02 -12.46 5.91
C THR A 213 19.39 -13.80 5.52
N PHE A 214 18.27 -14.15 6.17
CA PHE A 214 17.58 -15.42 5.96
C PHE A 214 16.32 -15.26 5.08
N GLU A 215 15.97 -14.05 4.67
CA GLU A 215 14.83 -13.81 3.77
C GLU A 215 15.09 -14.31 2.34
N SER A 216 16.35 -14.36 1.91
CA SER A 216 16.75 -14.84 0.59
C SER A 216 18.10 -15.53 0.65
N SER A 217 18.26 -16.59 -0.14
CA SER A 217 19.55 -17.27 -0.32
C SER A 217 20.61 -16.34 -0.94
N SER A 218 20.19 -15.35 -1.75
CA SER A 218 21.09 -14.34 -2.29
C SER A 218 21.70 -13.47 -1.20
N PHE A 219 20.93 -13.10 -0.18
CA PHE A 219 21.43 -12.35 0.97
C PHE A 219 22.39 -13.20 1.78
N SER A 220 22.01 -14.42 2.16
CA SER A 220 22.90 -15.31 2.93
C SER A 220 24.21 -15.59 2.20
N ASN A 221 24.17 -15.75 0.88
CA ASN A 221 25.37 -15.95 0.08
C ASN A 221 26.25 -14.72 0.10
N ASN A 222 25.69 -13.52 -0.08
CA ASN A 222 26.45 -12.27 -0.06
C ASN A 222 27.08 -11.99 1.31
N PHE A 223 26.36 -12.26 2.40
CA PHE A 223 26.87 -11.99 3.75
C PHE A 223 27.89 -13.01 4.24
N PHE A 224 27.72 -14.30 3.92
CA PHE A 224 28.48 -15.38 4.58
C PHE A 224 29.28 -16.30 3.66
N ARG A 225 28.92 -16.41 2.38
CA ARG A 225 29.51 -17.43 1.47
C ARG A 225 30.23 -16.83 0.26
N GLN A 226 30.25 -15.52 0.14
CA GLN A 226 30.80 -14.87 -1.04
C GLN A 226 32.32 -14.93 -0.98
N GLU A 227 32.90 -15.76 -1.85
CA GLU A 227 34.36 -15.95 -1.98
C GLU A 227 35.05 -14.86 -2.82
N ARG A 228 34.28 -13.94 -3.41
CA ARG A 228 34.81 -12.85 -4.25
C ARG A 228 34.91 -11.58 -3.42
N CYS A 229 35.91 -10.77 -3.70
CA CYS A 229 36.00 -9.42 -3.19
C CYS A 229 34.82 -8.55 -3.65
N PHE A 230 34.47 -7.56 -2.84
CA PHE A 230 33.33 -6.69 -3.09
C PHE A 230 33.61 -5.50 -4.00
N ARG A 231 34.82 -5.39 -4.54
CA ARG A 231 35.16 -4.30 -5.47
C ARG A 231 34.40 -4.43 -6.78
N TRP A 232 33.92 -3.33 -7.35
CA TRP A 232 33.39 -3.31 -8.71
C TRP A 232 34.47 -3.70 -9.72
N ASP A 233 35.69 -3.20 -9.51
CA ASP A 233 36.86 -3.57 -10.29
C ASP A 233 37.59 -4.75 -9.63
N GLN A 234 37.28 -5.96 -10.12
CA GLN A 234 37.83 -7.22 -9.60
C GLN A 234 39.35 -7.32 -9.75
N SER A 235 39.96 -6.57 -10.68
CA SER A 235 41.42 -6.54 -10.86
C SER A 235 42.16 -5.88 -9.69
N LYS A 236 41.46 -5.04 -8.91
CA LYS A 236 42.01 -4.35 -7.75
C LYS A 236 41.88 -5.14 -6.46
N CYS A 237 41.39 -6.37 -6.51
CA CYS A 237 41.22 -7.16 -5.31
C CYS A 237 42.56 -7.59 -4.72
N TYR A 238 42.58 -7.77 -3.41
CA TYR A 238 43.78 -8.23 -2.74
C TYR A 238 44.15 -9.64 -3.22
N THR A 239 45.44 -9.90 -3.40
CA THR A 239 45.96 -11.24 -3.68
C THR A 239 46.15 -12.03 -2.38
N PRO A 240 46.26 -13.38 -2.42
CA PRO A 240 46.47 -14.21 -1.24
C PRO A 240 47.67 -13.82 -0.37
N ASP A 241 48.69 -13.18 -0.95
CA ASP A 241 49.88 -12.69 -0.22
C ASP A 241 49.60 -11.44 0.65
N SER A 242 48.46 -10.78 0.44
CA SER A 242 48.06 -9.60 1.20
C SER A 242 47.48 -9.99 2.56
N PRO A 243 47.82 -9.30 3.66
CA PRO A 243 47.24 -9.56 4.98
C PRO A 243 45.73 -9.28 5.05
N TYR A 244 45.17 -8.60 4.04
CA TYR A 244 43.75 -8.27 3.97
C TYR A 244 42.92 -9.29 3.19
N TYR A 245 43.56 -10.26 2.52
CA TYR A 245 42.91 -11.19 1.60
C TYR A 245 41.75 -11.95 2.24
N GLU A 246 42.03 -12.61 3.36
CA GLU A 246 41.05 -13.42 4.10
C GLU A 246 39.85 -12.58 4.53
N VAL A 247 40.08 -11.36 5.01
CA VAL A 247 38.99 -10.50 5.47
C VAL A 247 38.10 -10.11 4.28
N THR A 248 38.66 -9.81 3.11
CA THR A 248 37.89 -9.31 1.96
C THR A 248 37.20 -10.38 1.11
N HIS A 249 37.54 -11.66 1.29
CA HIS A 249 37.02 -12.77 0.46
C HIS A 249 36.11 -13.75 1.21
N HIS A 250 35.76 -13.52 2.49
CA HIS A 250 34.89 -14.44 3.25
C HIS A 250 33.52 -13.82 3.60
N GLY A 251 32.94 -13.10 2.65
CA GLY A 251 31.64 -12.46 2.80
C GLY A 251 31.66 -11.12 3.56
N LEU A 252 30.53 -10.43 3.50
CA LEU A 252 30.37 -9.08 4.04
C LEU A 252 30.34 -9.04 5.58
N ASP A 253 29.83 -10.08 6.23
CA ASP A 253 29.73 -10.14 7.71
C ASP A 253 31.11 -10.19 8.36
N VAL A 254 32.00 -11.03 7.84
CA VAL A 254 33.39 -11.13 8.33
C VAL A 254 34.10 -9.79 8.21
N MET A 255 33.96 -9.10 7.08
CA MET A 255 34.52 -7.76 6.88
C MET A 255 33.98 -6.75 7.89
N LEU A 256 32.66 -6.63 8.03
CA LEU A 256 32.08 -5.61 8.90
C LEU A 256 32.38 -5.88 10.38
N ARG A 257 32.29 -7.13 10.83
CA ARG A 257 32.66 -7.52 12.21
C ARG A 257 34.13 -7.26 12.50
N ARG A 258 35.01 -7.56 11.56
CA ARG A 258 36.45 -7.24 11.67
C ARG A 258 36.65 -5.73 11.84
N ILE A 259 35.98 -4.92 11.05
CA ILE A 259 36.10 -3.46 11.11
C ILE A 259 35.52 -2.89 12.42
N ILE A 260 34.37 -3.39 12.88
CA ILE A 260 33.82 -3.01 14.19
C ILE A 260 34.83 -3.30 15.30
N SER A 261 35.43 -4.51 15.29
CA SER A 261 36.45 -4.89 16.27
C SER A 261 37.69 -4.00 16.22
N GLU A 262 38.23 -3.72 15.03
CA GLU A 262 39.40 -2.84 14.86
C GLU A 262 39.12 -1.40 15.31
N MET A 263 37.92 -0.90 15.10
CA MET A 263 37.52 0.45 15.53
C MET A 263 37.21 0.54 17.02
N GLN A 264 36.66 -0.51 17.63
CA GLN A 264 36.51 -0.59 19.10
C GLN A 264 37.89 -0.58 19.78
N LEU A 265 38.81 -1.34 19.21
CA LEU A 265 40.20 -1.37 19.60
C LEU A 265 40.86 0.01 19.42
N LEU A 266 40.75 0.65 18.26
CA LEU A 266 41.27 2.01 18.04
C LEU A 266 40.71 3.02 19.06
N ALA A 267 39.43 2.90 19.42
CA ALA A 267 38.81 3.76 20.44
C ALA A 267 39.29 3.44 21.87
N ALA A 268 39.86 2.25 22.11
CA ALA A 268 40.42 1.83 23.39
C ALA A 268 41.93 2.11 23.51
N ASP A 269 42.61 2.40 22.40
CA ASP A 269 44.04 2.71 22.40
C ASP A 269 44.39 4.01 23.13
N ASP A 270 45.61 4.02 23.64
CA ASP A 270 46.26 5.21 24.18
C ASP A 270 46.43 6.27 23.10
N ASP A 271 46.49 7.55 23.53
CA ASP A 271 46.62 8.70 22.62
C ASP A 271 47.87 8.63 21.73
N ASN A 272 48.92 7.93 22.18
CA ASN A 272 50.16 7.76 21.42
C ASN A 272 50.04 6.73 20.28
N ASP A 273 49.14 5.77 20.42
CA ASP A 273 48.97 4.65 19.48
C ASP A 273 47.85 4.91 18.46
N ALA A 274 46.89 5.80 18.79
CA ALA A 274 45.81 6.25 17.93
C ALA A 274 46.31 7.19 16.80
N THR A 275 47.22 6.70 15.97
CA THR A 275 47.86 7.47 14.89
C THR A 275 47.32 7.09 13.51
N TYR A 276 47.42 8.00 12.55
CA TYR A 276 47.01 7.77 11.16
C TYR A 276 47.76 6.59 10.52
N ASN A 277 49.03 6.37 10.90
CA ASN A 277 49.84 5.24 10.42
C ASN A 277 49.66 3.97 11.27
N GLY A 278 48.75 3.98 12.24
CA GLY A 278 48.44 2.82 13.07
C GLY A 278 47.85 1.69 12.24
N THR A 279 48.18 0.44 12.59
CA THR A 279 47.69 -0.75 11.88
C THR A 279 46.16 -0.86 11.90
N ARG A 280 45.52 -0.44 12.98
CA ARG A 280 44.06 -0.47 13.15
C ARG A 280 43.35 0.48 12.19
N TYR A 281 43.82 1.73 12.13
CA TYR A 281 43.30 2.72 11.19
C TYR A 281 43.61 2.33 9.74
N THR A 282 44.82 1.83 9.47
CA THR A 282 45.22 1.36 8.13
C THR A 282 44.33 0.20 7.66
N THR A 283 43.97 -0.73 8.55
CA THR A 283 43.03 -1.82 8.24
C THR A 283 41.65 -1.27 7.90
N MET A 284 41.14 -0.30 8.66
CA MET A 284 39.90 0.39 8.32
C MET A 284 39.98 1.12 6.99
N TYR A 285 41.09 1.78 6.71
CA TYR A 285 41.25 2.47 5.45
C TYR A 285 41.30 1.49 4.26
N MET A 286 42.10 0.42 4.36
CA MET A 286 42.33 -0.52 3.27
C MET A 286 41.12 -1.42 3.00
N VAL A 287 40.58 -2.07 4.03
CA VAL A 287 39.42 -2.97 3.91
C VAL A 287 38.12 -2.17 3.94
N GLY A 288 38.01 -1.25 4.89
CA GLY A 288 36.78 -0.54 5.16
C GLY A 288 36.37 0.44 4.05
N THR A 289 37.30 1.26 3.56
CA THR A 289 36.96 2.30 2.57
C THR A 289 36.71 1.72 1.19
N LYS A 290 37.46 0.68 0.82
CA LYS A 290 37.49 0.15 -0.54
C LYS A 290 36.48 -0.99 -0.69
N ASP A 291 36.68 -2.09 0.04
CA ASP A 291 35.92 -3.32 -0.16
C ASP A 291 34.59 -3.32 0.60
N LEU A 292 34.61 -2.97 1.90
CA LEU A 292 33.42 -3.02 2.74
C LEU A 292 32.37 -1.99 2.29
N TYR A 293 32.77 -0.77 1.93
CA TYR A 293 31.83 0.26 1.48
C TYR A 293 31.11 -0.16 0.19
N GLU A 294 31.84 -0.65 -0.81
CA GLU A 294 31.26 -1.18 -2.06
C GLU A 294 30.39 -2.41 -1.78
N GLY A 295 30.78 -3.28 -0.84
CA GLY A 295 29.99 -4.43 -0.42
C GLY A 295 28.68 -4.08 0.28
N LEU A 296 28.68 -3.05 1.13
CA LEU A 296 27.47 -2.52 1.74
C LEU A 296 26.54 -1.90 0.70
N GLN A 297 27.08 -1.14 -0.27
CA GLN A 297 26.29 -0.60 -1.38
C GLN A 297 25.70 -1.68 -2.27
N SER A 298 26.50 -2.70 -2.62
CA SER A 298 26.02 -3.86 -3.38
C SER A 298 24.92 -4.60 -2.63
N SER A 299 25.01 -4.73 -1.30
CA SER A 299 23.96 -5.32 -0.48
C SER A 299 22.69 -4.48 -0.44
N ALA A 300 22.81 -3.15 -0.34
CA ALA A 300 21.67 -2.25 -0.45
C ALA A 300 20.96 -2.39 -1.81
N GLN A 301 21.72 -2.54 -2.90
CA GLN A 301 21.12 -2.80 -4.21
C GLN A 301 20.37 -4.13 -4.24
N LEU A 302 20.90 -5.19 -3.62
CA LEU A 302 20.17 -6.47 -3.49
C LEU A 302 18.84 -6.30 -2.74
N PHE A 303 18.77 -5.44 -1.71
CA PHE A 303 17.53 -5.13 -1.01
C PHE A 303 16.52 -4.39 -1.89
N VAL A 304 17.00 -3.46 -2.72
CA VAL A 304 16.17 -2.75 -3.71
C VAL A 304 15.61 -3.75 -4.72
N ASP A 305 16.46 -4.59 -5.31
CA ASP A 305 16.06 -5.57 -6.34
C ASP A 305 15.05 -6.58 -5.78
N PHE A 306 15.27 -7.06 -4.54
CA PHE A 306 14.33 -7.93 -3.85
C PHE A 306 12.96 -7.26 -3.62
N SER A 307 12.97 -5.99 -3.21
CA SER A 307 11.74 -5.21 -3.00
C SER A 307 10.98 -4.98 -4.31
N ILE A 308 11.71 -4.65 -5.40
CA ILE A 308 11.14 -4.47 -6.74
C ILE A 308 10.53 -5.78 -7.25
N ALA A 309 11.20 -6.92 -7.07
CA ALA A 309 10.69 -8.22 -7.50
C ALA A 309 9.36 -8.57 -6.81
N ARG A 310 9.25 -8.27 -5.51
CA ARG A 310 8.00 -8.44 -4.75
C ARG A 310 6.89 -7.50 -5.25
N TYR A 311 7.22 -6.24 -5.51
CA TYR A 311 6.28 -5.27 -6.06
C TYR A 311 5.77 -5.66 -7.45
N ASN A 312 6.66 -6.12 -8.33
CA ASN A 312 6.31 -6.59 -9.67
C ASN A 312 5.35 -7.78 -9.63
N SER A 313 5.49 -8.67 -8.63
CA SER A 313 4.56 -9.79 -8.45
C SER A 313 3.13 -9.32 -8.11
N ILE A 314 3.00 -8.29 -7.26
CA ILE A 314 1.69 -7.69 -6.91
C ILE A 314 1.11 -6.95 -8.11
N LYS A 315 1.93 -6.17 -8.82
CA LYS A 315 1.52 -5.46 -10.02
C LYS A 315 0.99 -6.42 -11.09
N LEU A 316 1.63 -7.57 -11.27
CA LEU A 316 1.21 -8.60 -12.22
C LEU A 316 -0.18 -9.16 -11.86
N LEU A 317 -0.44 -9.45 -10.58
CA LEU A 317 -1.75 -9.93 -10.13
C LEU A 317 -2.85 -8.89 -10.41
N GLN A 318 -2.60 -7.62 -10.10
CA GLN A 318 -3.54 -6.53 -10.38
C GLN A 318 -3.76 -6.33 -11.88
N THR A 319 -2.72 -6.48 -12.69
CA THR A 319 -2.82 -6.40 -14.16
C THR A 319 -3.69 -7.52 -14.72
N ILE A 320 -3.49 -8.76 -14.25
CA ILE A 320 -4.33 -9.90 -14.65
C ILE A 320 -5.78 -9.67 -14.22
N LEU A 321 -6.02 -9.19 -12.99
CA LEU A 321 -7.35 -8.85 -12.51
C LEU A 321 -8.04 -7.85 -13.43
N LEU A 322 -7.35 -6.76 -13.80
CA LEU A 322 -7.87 -5.73 -14.70
C LEU A 322 -8.26 -6.31 -16.07
N VAL A 323 -7.41 -7.16 -16.67
CA VAL A 323 -7.70 -7.80 -17.95
C VAL A 323 -8.94 -8.70 -17.86
N VAL A 324 -9.04 -9.50 -16.79
CA VAL A 324 -10.21 -10.36 -16.55
C VAL A 324 -11.47 -9.51 -16.34
N THR A 325 -11.41 -8.39 -15.62
CA THR A 325 -12.53 -7.44 -15.46
C THR A 325 -13.03 -6.95 -16.81
N ILE A 326 -12.12 -6.54 -17.69
CA ILE A 326 -12.46 -6.00 -19.01
C ILE A 326 -13.14 -7.08 -19.86
N ILE A 327 -12.55 -8.27 -19.92
CA ILE A 327 -13.12 -9.41 -20.66
C ILE A 327 -14.51 -9.77 -20.11
N PHE A 328 -14.64 -9.83 -18.79
CA PHE A 328 -15.91 -10.13 -18.13
C PHE A 328 -16.97 -9.08 -18.46
N PHE A 329 -16.66 -7.80 -18.37
CA PHE A 329 -17.57 -6.70 -18.70
C PHE A 329 -18.01 -6.73 -20.17
N LEU A 330 -17.06 -6.93 -21.10
CA LEU A 330 -17.36 -7.05 -22.52
C LEU A 330 -18.24 -8.29 -22.80
N SER A 331 -17.95 -9.42 -22.17
CA SER A 331 -18.75 -10.64 -22.30
C SER A 331 -20.18 -10.44 -21.77
N TYR A 332 -20.34 -9.75 -20.63
CA TYR A 332 -21.64 -9.42 -20.06
C TYR A 332 -22.44 -8.48 -20.98
N ALA A 333 -21.79 -7.43 -21.50
CA ALA A 333 -22.44 -6.49 -22.41
C ALA A 333 -22.90 -7.18 -23.71
N LEU A 334 -22.08 -8.04 -24.30
CA LEU A 334 -22.37 -8.69 -25.58
C LEU A 334 -23.33 -9.88 -25.44
N LEU A 335 -23.14 -10.73 -24.43
CA LEU A 335 -23.87 -12.00 -24.29
C LEU A 335 -25.13 -11.90 -23.45
N LEU A 336 -25.20 -10.96 -22.49
CA LEU A 336 -26.34 -10.82 -21.58
C LEU A 336 -27.14 -9.54 -21.88
N LEU A 337 -26.48 -8.39 -21.93
CA LEU A 337 -27.19 -7.11 -22.09
C LEU A 337 -27.83 -6.98 -23.47
N ARG A 338 -27.09 -7.30 -24.55
CA ARG A 338 -27.60 -7.20 -25.93
C ARG A 338 -28.85 -8.05 -26.23
N PRO A 339 -28.92 -9.35 -25.91
CA PRO A 339 -30.15 -10.11 -26.13
C PRO A 339 -31.29 -9.67 -25.22
N TYR A 340 -30.98 -9.19 -24.02
CA TYR A 340 -31.99 -8.65 -23.11
C TYR A 340 -32.64 -7.39 -23.67
N THR A 341 -31.84 -6.41 -24.10
CA THR A 341 -32.37 -5.18 -24.71
C THR A 341 -33.17 -5.49 -25.97
N ALA A 342 -32.68 -6.39 -26.82
CA ALA A 342 -33.42 -6.84 -28.00
C ALA A 342 -34.76 -7.52 -27.65
N ALA A 343 -34.81 -8.30 -26.56
CA ALA A 343 -36.06 -8.92 -26.10
C ALA A 343 -37.04 -7.86 -25.55
N VAL A 344 -36.55 -6.92 -24.74
CA VAL A 344 -37.34 -5.82 -24.17
C VAL A 344 -37.89 -4.91 -25.28
N GLU A 345 -37.09 -4.60 -26.30
CA GLU A 345 -37.53 -3.84 -27.46
C GLU A 345 -38.66 -4.55 -28.22
N ARG A 346 -38.54 -5.87 -28.45
CA ARG A 346 -39.60 -6.65 -29.11
C ARG A 346 -40.88 -6.66 -28.28
N GLU A 347 -40.77 -6.78 -26.96
CA GLU A 347 -41.94 -6.70 -26.07
C GLU A 347 -42.55 -5.30 -26.07
N ALA A 348 -41.74 -4.25 -26.03
CA ALA A 348 -42.19 -2.87 -26.14
C ALA A 348 -42.91 -2.59 -27.46
N MET A 349 -42.39 -3.09 -28.59
CA MET A 349 -43.06 -2.97 -29.90
C MET A 349 -44.39 -3.72 -29.94
N ARG A 350 -44.47 -4.92 -29.34
CA ARG A 350 -45.72 -5.68 -29.24
C ARG A 350 -46.75 -4.94 -28.38
N LEU A 351 -46.32 -4.37 -27.26
CA LEU A 351 -47.18 -3.56 -26.39
C LEU A 351 -47.65 -2.29 -27.11
N ALA A 352 -46.77 -1.60 -27.84
CA ALA A 352 -47.13 -0.45 -28.66
C ALA A 352 -48.17 -0.81 -29.74
N GLY A 353 -48.02 -1.96 -30.41
CA GLY A 353 -49.00 -2.46 -31.37
C GLY A 353 -50.33 -2.86 -30.74
N LEU A 354 -50.35 -3.35 -29.51
CA LEU A 354 -51.60 -3.58 -28.77
C LEU A 354 -52.25 -2.26 -28.35
N MET A 355 -51.46 -1.25 -27.99
CA MET A 355 -51.96 0.08 -27.65
C MET A 355 -52.51 0.84 -28.86
N SER A 356 -52.01 0.59 -30.08
CA SER A 356 -52.56 1.23 -31.28
C SER A 356 -53.95 0.70 -31.66
N HIS A 357 -54.35 -0.49 -31.20
CA HIS A 357 -55.71 -1.01 -31.34
C HIS A 357 -56.70 -0.44 -30.30
N VAL A 358 -56.21 0.34 -29.34
CA VAL A 358 -57.09 1.04 -28.39
C VAL A 358 -57.72 2.23 -29.13
N PRO A 359 -59.06 2.34 -29.17
CA PRO A 359 -59.72 3.45 -29.86
C PRO A 359 -59.23 4.79 -29.30
N ALA A 360 -58.98 5.75 -30.18
CA ALA A 360 -58.43 7.08 -29.85
C ALA A 360 -59.27 7.83 -28.79
N GLU A 361 -60.54 7.45 -28.63
CA GLU A 361 -61.49 7.95 -27.64
C GLU A 361 -61.15 7.55 -26.19
N MET A 362 -60.26 6.58 -25.98
CA MET A 362 -59.94 6.05 -24.66
C MET A 362 -58.66 6.71 -24.13
N ASP A 363 -58.80 7.64 -23.18
CA ASP A 363 -57.67 8.30 -22.51
C ASP A 363 -56.90 7.31 -21.62
N VAL A 364 -55.91 6.65 -22.22
CA VAL A 364 -55.04 5.68 -21.56
C VAL A 364 -54.26 6.32 -20.41
N THR A 365 -53.91 7.60 -20.52
CA THR A 365 -53.13 8.29 -19.48
C THR A 365 -53.97 8.52 -18.23
N ALA A 366 -55.23 8.94 -18.38
CA ALA A 366 -56.17 9.03 -17.26
C ALA A 366 -56.45 7.66 -16.65
N HIS A 367 -56.63 6.62 -17.47
CA HIS A 367 -56.88 5.28 -16.98
C HIS A 367 -55.70 4.71 -16.18
N VAL A 368 -54.47 4.83 -16.70
CA VAL A 368 -53.24 4.39 -16.01
C VAL A 368 -53.03 5.17 -14.71
N ARG A 369 -53.21 6.50 -14.71
CA ARG A 369 -53.15 7.30 -13.47
C ARG A 369 -54.19 6.85 -12.45
N GLN A 370 -55.41 6.54 -12.89
CA GLN A 370 -56.48 6.09 -12.00
C GLN A 370 -56.18 4.71 -11.40
N VAL A 371 -55.68 3.77 -12.20
CA VAL A 371 -55.26 2.44 -11.75
C VAL A 371 -54.08 2.55 -10.79
N LEU A 372 -53.07 3.37 -11.11
CA LEU A 372 -51.90 3.60 -10.25
C LEU A 372 -52.32 4.21 -8.90
N ARG A 373 -53.19 5.23 -8.91
CA ARG A 373 -53.75 5.82 -7.68
C ARG A 373 -54.58 4.81 -6.87
N ALA A 374 -55.31 3.92 -7.54
CA ALA A 374 -56.06 2.86 -6.86
C ALA A 374 -55.11 1.84 -6.20
N TYR A 375 -54.06 1.45 -6.91
CA TYR A 375 -53.04 0.53 -6.41
C TYR A 375 -52.27 1.11 -5.21
N VAL A 376 -51.76 2.35 -5.31
CA VAL A 376 -51.05 3.02 -4.21
C VAL A 376 -51.94 3.12 -2.96
N ARG A 377 -53.23 3.46 -3.13
CA ARG A 377 -54.20 3.47 -2.02
C ARG A 377 -54.38 2.09 -1.38
N HIS A 378 -54.37 1.02 -2.18
CA HIS A 378 -54.49 -0.34 -1.67
C HIS A 378 -53.24 -0.76 -0.87
N VAL A 379 -52.03 -0.46 -1.38
CA VAL A 379 -50.76 -0.75 -0.70
C VAL A 379 -50.68 -0.02 0.64
N MET A 380 -51.03 1.27 0.66
CA MET A 380 -51.05 2.06 1.90
C MET A 380 -52.05 1.49 2.93
N ARG A 381 -53.24 1.06 2.48
CA ARG A 381 -54.24 0.40 3.35
C ARG A 381 -53.75 -0.94 3.90
N GLN A 382 -53.01 -1.72 3.11
CA GLN A 382 -52.43 -2.98 3.60
C GLN A 382 -51.32 -2.73 4.62
N LYS A 383 -50.43 -1.75 4.38
CA LYS A 383 -49.39 -1.36 5.33
C LYS A 383 -49.99 -0.86 6.65
N ALA A 384 -51.06 -0.06 6.59
CA ALA A 384 -51.77 0.41 7.78
C ALA A 384 -52.44 -0.74 8.58
N ARG A 385 -52.97 -1.76 7.89
CA ARG A 385 -53.55 -2.94 8.54
C ARG A 385 -52.51 -3.90 9.14
N GLY A 386 -51.34 -4.03 8.52
CA GLY A 386 -50.25 -4.88 9.04
C GLY A 386 -49.56 -4.31 10.29
N ASN A 387 -49.68 -3.00 10.54
CA ASN A 387 -49.04 -2.33 11.67
C ASN A 387 -49.90 -2.25 12.94
N GLY A 388 -51.13 -2.81 12.92
CA GLY A 388 -52.09 -2.73 14.03
C GLY A 388 -52.29 -4.02 14.82
N THR A 389 -51.45 -5.03 14.60
CA THR A 389 -51.50 -6.34 15.27
C THR A 389 -50.20 -6.66 16.01
N GLY A 390 -49.54 -5.64 16.55
CA GLY A 390 -48.40 -5.76 17.47
C GLY A 390 -48.84 -5.42 18.88
#